data_AF-A0A3D2JYY7-F1
#
_entry.id   AF-A0A3D2JYY7-F1
#
_cell.length_a   1.000
_cell.length_b   1.000
_cell.length_c   1.000
_cell.angle_alpha   90.00
_cell.angle_beta   90.00
_cell.angle_gamma   90.00
#
_symmetry.space_group_name_H-M   'P 1'
#
loop_
_entity.id
_entity.type
_entity.pdbx_description
1 polymer ?
#
loop_
_entity_poly.entity_id
_entity_poly.type
_entity_poly.pdbx_seq_one_letter_code
_entity_poly.pdbx_strand_id
1 'polypeptide(L)'
;MRLNIVITILGLIWTPFLQAAIADNIATVAGKEPPTKLAEDVDGLVKQLSDNNFYIRKTASRKLWHTGLEALPALQVIAEGKDPEGASRARELILYISAGILPDSAEEIKTLVIDFSRSDTDKKLKILRKLMDLGHWRQVLHLARLQKDEETRLKMVSIAKTKANQVLREAIVNKNHNLVDEVLDLMGDDDRTLIMRAWHYKQRGQLAGQLKTAAKIMGEKGARWRLALHRVDGNVNAALHEARALGDKNIIAAIQLLQGDPLPWLLADPPEIRFGVIPSLANRIQLARIQGDKKKARILALELMTMARNSPSNNRVIAALSGVGFRDLAIKVMTENEPLSAFVYFDNMEAPEQALRLLGIPQGASAPYEKWVRKTTSQALEEDKYSGYSKILMMGGFLARHGERKHVLPTVLPLINALEKDESDLWFDLIYSMADR
;
A
#
# COMPACT_ATOMS: atom_id res chain seq x y z
N MET A 1 -13.40 -37.13 17.18
CA MET A 1 -13.61 -38.23 16.23
C MET A 1 -12.70 -37.93 15.03
N ARG A 2 -11.46 -38.44 15.05
CA ARG A 2 -10.93 -39.47 14.11
C ARG A 2 -11.22 -39.08 12.65
N LEU A 3 -10.28 -38.92 11.72
CA LEU A 3 -8.97 -39.54 11.54
C LEU A 3 -8.35 -38.92 10.24
N ASN A 4 -7.03 -38.68 10.21
CA ASN A 4 -6.08 -39.06 9.13
C ASN A 4 -6.30 -38.61 7.66
N ILE A 5 -5.32 -38.34 6.79
CA ILE A 5 -3.86 -38.58 6.75
C ILE A 5 -3.28 -37.80 5.55
N VAL A 6 -2.00 -37.43 5.67
CA VAL A 6 -1.09 -36.95 4.62
C VAL A 6 -0.47 -38.15 3.88
N ILE A 7 -0.54 -38.23 2.54
CA ILE A 7 0.40 -38.97 1.64
C ILE A 7 0.38 -38.24 0.27
N THR A 8 1.39 -37.46 -0.17
CA THR A 8 2.74 -37.81 -0.69
C THR A 8 2.75 -38.24 -2.17
N ILE A 9 3.20 -37.31 -3.03
CA ILE A 9 4.27 -37.43 -4.06
C ILE A 9 4.16 -38.43 -5.24
N LEU A 10 4.44 -37.88 -6.44
CA LEU A 10 4.96 -38.45 -7.72
C LEU A 10 4.05 -39.29 -8.62
N GLY A 11 4.04 -38.93 -9.92
CA GLY A 11 3.53 -39.79 -10.99
C GLY A 11 3.35 -39.09 -12.34
N LEU A 12 4.45 -38.68 -12.98
CA LEU A 12 4.51 -38.49 -14.44
C LEU A 12 4.12 -39.80 -15.13
N ILE A 13 3.00 -39.84 -15.85
CA ILE A 13 2.86 -40.73 -17.02
C ILE A 13 2.21 -39.95 -18.16
N TRP A 14 3.01 -39.89 -19.21
CA TRP A 14 2.76 -39.47 -20.57
C TRP A 14 1.82 -40.49 -21.23
N THR A 15 0.70 -40.06 -21.81
CA THR A 15 0.20 -40.70 -23.02
C THR A 15 -0.32 -39.63 -24.00
N PRO A 16 0.18 -39.65 -25.25
CA PRO A 16 -0.20 -38.76 -26.34
C PRO A 16 -1.51 -39.25 -27.00
N PHE A 17 -1.99 -38.50 -27.99
CA PHE A 17 -3.19 -38.72 -28.83
C PHE A 17 -4.53 -38.18 -28.28
N LEU A 18 -4.81 -36.93 -28.62
CA LEU A 18 -6.02 -36.62 -29.39
C LEU A 18 -5.76 -35.35 -30.23
N GLN A 19 -4.93 -35.50 -31.26
CA GLN A 19 -4.77 -34.52 -32.33
C GLN A 19 -5.13 -35.22 -33.64
N ALA A 20 -6.43 -35.34 -33.88
CA ALA A 20 -7.01 -35.78 -35.15
C ALA A 20 -8.49 -35.38 -35.20
N ALA A 21 -8.79 -34.08 -35.12
CA ALA A 21 -10.12 -33.54 -35.46
C ALA A 21 -10.18 -32.01 -35.69
N ILE A 22 -9.05 -31.28 -35.82
CA ILE A 22 -9.08 -29.84 -36.20
C ILE A 22 -7.96 -29.48 -37.18
N ALA A 23 -7.44 -30.46 -37.93
CA ALA A 23 -6.37 -30.25 -38.91
C ALA A 23 -6.87 -30.01 -40.36
N ASP A 24 -8.17 -30.17 -40.64
CA ASP A 24 -8.72 -30.08 -42.01
C ASP A 24 -9.49 -28.79 -42.32
N ASN A 25 -9.35 -27.72 -41.53
CA ASN A 25 -9.96 -26.43 -41.86
C ASN A 25 -9.02 -25.22 -41.81
N ILE A 26 -7.69 -25.44 -41.79
CA ILE A 26 -6.69 -24.36 -41.75
C ILE A 26 -5.86 -24.28 -43.06
N ALA A 27 -6.11 -25.16 -44.02
CA ALA A 27 -5.37 -25.18 -45.30
C ALA A 27 -6.25 -24.80 -46.50
N THR A 28 -6.94 -23.66 -46.48
CA THR A 28 -7.50 -23.06 -47.72
C THR A 28 -7.73 -21.54 -47.70
N VAL A 29 -7.03 -20.77 -46.85
CA VAL A 29 -7.02 -19.30 -46.98
C VAL A 29 -5.62 -18.73 -46.72
N ALA A 30 -4.61 -19.27 -47.41
CA ALA A 30 -3.30 -18.64 -47.55
C ALA A 30 -3.21 -18.05 -48.96
N GLY A 31 -3.57 -16.77 -49.09
CA GLY A 31 -3.58 -16.09 -50.39
C GLY A 31 -4.23 -14.70 -50.40
N LYS A 32 -4.24 -13.95 -49.29
CA LYS A 32 -4.44 -12.50 -49.31
C LYS A 32 -3.48 -11.85 -48.34
N GLU A 33 -2.69 -10.92 -48.86
CA GLU A 33 -1.88 -9.98 -48.10
C GLU A 33 -2.69 -9.38 -46.93
N PRO A 34 -2.06 -9.05 -45.79
CA PRO A 34 -2.76 -8.39 -44.70
C PRO A 34 -3.40 -7.10 -45.23
N PRO A 35 -4.68 -6.83 -44.96
CA PRO A 35 -5.30 -5.59 -45.41
C PRO A 35 -4.58 -4.45 -44.70
N THR A 36 -3.81 -3.68 -45.47
CA THR A 36 -3.36 -2.35 -45.11
C THR A 36 -4.55 -1.61 -44.51
N LYS A 37 -4.50 -1.28 -43.21
CA LYS A 37 -5.47 -0.34 -42.62
C LYS A 37 -5.44 0.91 -43.51
N LEU A 38 -6.50 1.16 -44.27
CA LEU A 38 -6.72 2.48 -44.83
C LEU A 38 -6.74 3.43 -43.64
N ALA A 39 -5.74 4.30 -43.53
CA ALA A 39 -5.85 5.47 -42.68
C ALA A 39 -7.09 6.22 -43.19
N GLU A 40 -8.20 6.12 -42.47
CA GLU A 40 -9.41 6.87 -42.81
C GLU A 40 -9.04 8.35 -42.73
N ASP A 41 -9.42 9.12 -43.76
CA ASP A 41 -9.11 10.55 -43.86
C ASP A 41 -9.86 11.32 -42.77
N VAL A 42 -9.19 11.51 -41.63
CA VAL A 42 -9.70 12.24 -40.46
C VAL A 42 -10.08 13.67 -40.85
N ASP A 43 -9.30 14.33 -41.70
CA ASP A 43 -9.57 15.71 -42.14
C ASP A 43 -10.84 15.79 -43.01
N GLY A 44 -11.05 14.80 -43.87
CA GLY A 44 -12.28 14.64 -44.65
C GLY A 44 -13.51 14.41 -43.77
N LEU A 45 -13.40 13.54 -42.76
CA LEU A 45 -14.49 13.27 -41.82
C LEU A 45 -14.83 14.48 -40.95
N VAL A 46 -13.82 15.26 -40.55
CA VAL A 46 -14.00 16.45 -39.73
C VAL A 46 -14.76 17.56 -40.48
N LYS A 47 -14.52 17.74 -41.79
CA LYS A 47 -15.32 18.66 -42.64
C LYS A 47 -16.80 18.25 -42.73
N GLN A 48 -17.07 16.95 -42.70
CA GLN A 48 -18.44 16.40 -42.78
C GLN A 48 -19.25 16.59 -41.48
N LEU A 49 -18.65 17.06 -40.39
CA LEU A 49 -19.37 17.38 -39.14
C LEU A 49 -20.31 18.58 -39.27
N SER A 50 -20.10 19.44 -40.27
CA SER A 50 -20.89 20.64 -40.56
C SER A 50 -21.72 20.51 -41.84
N ASP A 51 -21.81 19.31 -42.42
CA ASP A 51 -22.54 19.07 -43.66
C ASP A 51 -24.04 19.34 -43.49
N ASN A 52 -24.73 19.89 -44.49
CA ASN A 52 -26.17 20.16 -44.38
C ASN A 52 -27.01 18.89 -44.20
N ASN A 53 -26.53 17.73 -44.67
CA ASN A 53 -27.21 16.44 -44.56
C ASN A 53 -26.96 15.75 -43.21
N PHE A 54 -28.04 15.52 -42.46
CA PHE A 54 -28.00 14.87 -41.15
C PHE A 54 -27.31 13.50 -41.16
N TYR A 55 -27.55 12.68 -42.20
CA TYR A 55 -26.97 11.33 -42.30
C TYR A 55 -25.46 11.37 -42.50
N ILE A 56 -24.96 12.35 -43.27
CA ILE A 56 -23.52 12.56 -43.48
C ILE A 56 -22.87 12.95 -42.16
N ARG A 57 -23.45 13.93 -41.45
CA ARG A 57 -22.93 14.34 -40.13
C ARG A 57 -22.91 13.19 -39.13
N LYS A 58 -24.00 12.43 -39.03
CA LYS A 58 -24.12 11.29 -38.11
C LYS A 58 -23.08 10.19 -38.42
N THR A 59 -22.86 9.91 -39.69
CA THR A 59 -21.87 8.91 -40.13
C THR A 59 -20.46 9.37 -39.82
N ALA A 60 -20.14 10.63 -40.12
CA ALA A 60 -18.85 11.24 -39.81
C ALA A 60 -18.57 11.25 -38.31
N SER A 61 -19.54 11.66 -37.48
CA SER A 61 -19.41 11.63 -36.02
C SER A 61 -19.11 10.22 -35.49
N ARG A 62 -19.80 9.19 -36.01
CA ARG A 62 -19.57 7.80 -35.57
C ARG A 62 -18.17 7.29 -35.97
N LYS A 63 -17.70 7.62 -37.18
CA LYS A 63 -16.36 7.24 -37.66
C LYS A 63 -15.24 7.93 -36.87
N LEU A 64 -15.37 9.24 -36.64
CA LEU A 64 -14.43 10.00 -35.82
C LEU A 64 -14.37 9.48 -34.38
N TRP A 65 -15.52 9.11 -33.83
CA TRP A 65 -15.57 8.50 -32.50
C TRP A 65 -14.89 7.13 -32.46
N HIS A 66 -15.09 6.26 -33.47
CA HIS A 66 -14.35 5.00 -33.58
C HIS A 66 -12.84 5.18 -33.77
N THR A 67 -12.43 6.28 -34.40
CA THR A 67 -11.01 6.64 -34.56
C THR A 67 -10.35 6.93 -33.19
N GLY A 68 -11.12 7.47 -32.24
CA GLY A 68 -10.66 7.64 -30.86
C GLY A 68 -9.62 8.75 -30.70
N LEU A 69 -8.56 8.49 -29.92
CA LEU A 69 -7.58 9.52 -29.52
C LEU A 69 -6.89 10.20 -30.70
N GLU A 70 -6.70 9.50 -31.83
CA GLU A 70 -6.08 10.05 -33.05
C GLU A 70 -6.91 11.17 -33.69
N ALA A 71 -8.23 11.18 -33.48
CA ALA A 71 -9.12 12.22 -33.99
C ALA A 71 -9.10 13.51 -33.15
N LEU A 72 -8.58 13.46 -31.91
CA LEU A 72 -8.65 14.60 -30.98
C LEU A 72 -8.01 15.89 -31.51
N PRO A 73 -6.80 15.88 -32.12
CA PRO A 73 -6.20 17.11 -32.63
C PRO A 73 -7.07 17.79 -33.69
N ALA A 74 -7.64 17.02 -34.62
CA ALA A 74 -8.48 17.56 -35.68
C ALA A 74 -9.85 18.05 -35.15
N LEU A 75 -10.43 17.33 -34.18
CA LEU A 75 -11.66 17.76 -33.50
C LEU A 75 -11.47 19.06 -32.71
N GLN A 76 -10.31 19.26 -32.08
CA GLN A 76 -10.00 20.47 -31.31
C GLN A 76 -10.05 21.72 -32.20
N VAL A 77 -9.52 21.63 -33.43
CA VAL A 77 -9.54 22.73 -34.41
C VAL A 77 -10.98 23.14 -34.76
N ILE A 78 -11.88 22.17 -34.96
CA ILE A 78 -13.30 22.47 -35.25
C ILE A 78 -14.04 23.00 -34.03
N ALA A 79 -13.74 22.47 -32.84
CA ALA A 79 -14.35 22.93 -31.59
C ALA A 79 -14.10 24.42 -31.30
N GLU A 80 -12.99 24.97 -31.82
CA GLU A 80 -12.60 26.38 -31.72
C GLU A 80 -13.05 27.23 -32.93
N GLY A 81 -13.63 26.59 -33.95
CA GLY A 81 -14.08 27.22 -35.18
C GLY A 81 -15.34 28.10 -35.05
N LYS A 82 -15.69 28.76 -36.16
CA LYS A 82 -16.82 29.72 -36.22
C LYS A 82 -18.19 29.06 -36.46
N ASP A 83 -18.24 27.85 -37.00
CA ASP A 83 -19.51 27.15 -37.23
C ASP A 83 -20.08 26.61 -35.90
N PRO A 84 -21.23 27.11 -35.42
CA PRO A 84 -21.78 26.71 -34.13
C PRO A 84 -22.18 25.22 -34.08
N GLU A 85 -22.70 24.66 -35.17
CA GLU A 85 -23.14 23.25 -35.17
C GLU A 85 -21.95 22.29 -35.15
N GLY A 86 -20.99 22.49 -36.05
CA GLY A 86 -19.75 21.71 -36.10
C GLY A 86 -18.95 21.81 -34.80
N ALA A 87 -18.83 23.02 -34.23
CA ALA A 87 -18.12 23.22 -32.98
C ALA A 87 -18.80 22.51 -31.80
N SER A 88 -20.13 22.52 -31.73
CA SER A 88 -20.88 21.79 -30.70
C SER A 88 -20.64 20.28 -30.77
N ARG A 89 -20.77 19.70 -31.98
CA ARG A 89 -20.54 18.26 -32.21
C ARG A 89 -19.09 17.85 -31.91
N ALA A 90 -18.13 18.67 -32.32
CA ALA A 90 -16.72 18.41 -32.06
C ALA A 90 -16.42 18.38 -30.56
N ARG A 91 -16.96 19.33 -29.76
CA ARG A 91 -16.81 19.34 -28.30
C ARG A 91 -17.43 18.11 -27.64
N GLU A 92 -18.60 17.68 -28.11
CA GLU A 92 -19.25 16.46 -27.61
C GLU A 92 -18.40 15.21 -27.89
N LEU A 93 -17.88 15.07 -29.12
CA LEU A 93 -16.99 13.97 -29.48
C LEU A 93 -15.69 13.97 -28.68
N ILE A 94 -15.09 15.15 -28.46
CA ILE A 94 -13.91 15.30 -27.60
C ILE A 94 -14.22 14.78 -26.19
N LEU A 95 -15.37 15.15 -25.62
CA LEU A 95 -15.77 14.70 -24.29
C LEU A 95 -15.94 13.16 -24.25
N TYR A 96 -16.63 12.57 -25.22
CA TYR A 96 -16.86 11.12 -25.28
C TYR A 96 -15.57 10.33 -25.45
N ILE A 97 -14.72 10.74 -26.38
CA ILE A 97 -13.42 10.10 -26.62
C ILE A 97 -12.56 10.21 -25.36
N SER A 98 -12.52 11.39 -24.73
CA SER A 98 -11.71 11.61 -23.53
C SER A 98 -12.25 10.86 -22.29
N ALA A 99 -13.56 10.64 -22.23
CA ALA A 99 -14.21 9.83 -21.20
C ALA A 99 -14.06 8.31 -21.42
N GLY A 100 -13.52 7.88 -22.57
CA GLY A 100 -13.32 6.48 -22.90
C GLY A 100 -14.64 5.72 -23.12
N ILE A 101 -15.68 6.38 -23.62
CA ILE A 101 -16.93 5.74 -24.04
C ILE A 101 -16.92 5.52 -25.56
N LEU A 102 -17.69 4.53 -26.02
CA LEU A 102 -17.78 4.14 -27.44
C LEU A 102 -19.15 4.51 -28.05
N PRO A 103 -19.27 4.57 -29.39
CA PRO A 103 -20.53 4.90 -30.06
C PRO A 103 -21.73 4.04 -29.65
N ASP A 104 -21.46 2.77 -29.34
CA ASP A 104 -22.41 1.74 -28.93
C ASP A 104 -22.59 1.64 -27.41
N SER A 105 -21.93 2.51 -26.62
CA SER A 105 -22.18 2.62 -25.18
C SER A 105 -23.65 2.94 -24.91
N ALA A 106 -24.18 2.42 -23.79
CA ALA A 106 -25.57 2.67 -23.41
C ALA A 106 -25.83 4.18 -23.26
N GLU A 107 -27.01 4.64 -23.70
CA GLU A 107 -27.40 6.06 -23.67
C GLU A 107 -27.39 6.65 -22.25
N GLU A 108 -27.64 5.82 -21.23
CA GLU A 108 -27.50 6.22 -19.83
C GLU A 108 -26.07 6.67 -19.51
N ILE A 109 -25.05 5.96 -20.01
CA ILE A 109 -23.64 6.29 -19.75
C ILE A 109 -23.25 7.58 -20.48
N LYS A 110 -23.69 7.76 -21.73
CA LYS A 110 -23.46 9.00 -22.49
C LYS A 110 -24.06 10.20 -21.77
N THR A 111 -25.27 10.04 -21.24
CA THR A 111 -25.98 11.08 -20.48
C THR A 111 -25.21 11.43 -19.20
N LEU A 112 -24.75 10.43 -18.44
CA LEU A 112 -23.93 10.67 -17.24
C LEU A 112 -22.64 11.42 -17.54
N VAL A 113 -21.98 11.13 -18.67
CA VAL A 113 -20.77 11.84 -19.11
C VAL A 113 -21.08 13.31 -19.46
N ILE A 114 -22.17 13.58 -20.17
CA ILE A 114 -22.61 14.94 -20.48
C ILE A 114 -22.93 15.71 -19.19
N ASP A 115 -23.72 15.12 -18.30
CA ASP A 115 -24.12 15.74 -17.03
C ASP A 115 -22.90 16.04 -16.15
N PHE A 116 -21.90 15.15 -16.14
CA PHE A 116 -20.64 15.36 -15.44
C PHE A 116 -19.93 16.62 -15.92
N SER A 117 -19.89 16.86 -17.24
CA SER A 117 -19.20 18.02 -17.83
C SER A 117 -19.84 19.36 -17.43
N ARG A 118 -21.14 19.37 -17.14
CA ARG A 118 -21.94 20.57 -16.82
C ARG A 118 -22.14 20.79 -15.31
N SER A 119 -21.65 19.86 -14.49
CA SER A 119 -21.95 19.80 -13.06
C SER A 119 -20.88 20.48 -12.18
N ASP A 120 -21.32 20.93 -11.01
CA ASP A 120 -20.45 21.28 -9.89
C ASP A 120 -19.77 20.04 -9.29
N THR A 121 -18.78 20.24 -8.41
CA THR A 121 -17.95 19.17 -7.84
C THR A 121 -18.77 18.11 -7.10
N ASP A 122 -19.78 18.50 -6.32
CA ASP A 122 -20.57 17.54 -5.54
C ASP A 122 -21.44 16.66 -6.44
N LYS A 123 -22.07 17.25 -7.45
CA LYS A 123 -22.83 16.50 -8.46
C LYS A 123 -21.91 15.59 -9.28
N LYS A 124 -20.72 16.06 -9.67
CA LYS A 124 -19.72 15.22 -10.34
C LYS A 124 -19.39 13.98 -9.49
N LEU A 125 -19.16 14.13 -8.19
CA LEU A 125 -18.87 12.99 -7.30
C LEU A 125 -20.05 12.01 -7.23
N LYS A 126 -21.31 12.48 -7.24
CA LYS A 126 -22.50 11.60 -7.30
C LYS A 126 -22.57 10.83 -8.62
N ILE A 127 -22.32 11.49 -9.75
CA ILE A 127 -22.30 10.86 -11.08
C ILE A 127 -21.22 9.78 -11.15
N LEU A 128 -20.01 10.07 -10.66
CA LEU A 128 -18.92 9.08 -10.63
C LEU A 128 -19.25 7.86 -9.78
N ARG A 129 -19.95 8.02 -8.64
CA ARG A 129 -20.42 6.89 -7.84
C ARG A 129 -21.45 6.06 -8.61
N LYS A 130 -22.40 6.69 -9.30
CA LYS A 130 -23.36 5.97 -10.16
C LYS A 130 -22.64 5.18 -11.27
N LEU A 131 -21.62 5.77 -11.90
CA LEU A 131 -20.79 5.05 -12.87
C LEU A 131 -20.06 3.85 -12.25
N MET A 132 -19.58 3.96 -11.01
CA MET A 132 -19.01 2.82 -10.28
C MET A 132 -20.03 1.72 -10.02
N ASP A 133 -21.24 2.07 -9.59
CA ASP A 133 -22.32 1.12 -9.31
C ASP A 133 -22.72 0.32 -10.56
N LEU A 134 -22.63 0.97 -11.73
CA LEU A 134 -22.82 0.34 -13.05
C LEU A 134 -21.57 -0.40 -13.57
N GLY A 135 -20.47 -0.44 -12.81
CA GLY A 135 -19.23 -1.14 -13.17
C GLY A 135 -18.27 -0.37 -14.10
N HIS A 136 -18.56 0.89 -14.41
CA HIS A 136 -17.80 1.74 -15.34
C HIS A 136 -16.60 2.45 -14.68
N TRP A 137 -15.77 1.70 -13.96
CA TRP A 137 -14.62 2.24 -13.23
C TRP A 137 -13.57 2.91 -14.13
N ARG A 138 -13.43 2.46 -15.40
CA ARG A 138 -12.53 3.08 -16.39
C ARG A 138 -12.96 4.50 -16.70
N GLN A 139 -14.24 4.69 -17.00
CA GLN A 139 -14.83 6.00 -17.30
C GLN A 139 -14.65 6.94 -16.11
N VAL A 140 -14.75 6.45 -14.87
CA VAL A 140 -14.48 7.25 -13.67
C VAL A 140 -13.05 7.78 -13.65
N LEU A 141 -12.05 6.96 -13.96
CA LEU A 141 -10.64 7.40 -14.03
C LEU A 141 -10.39 8.36 -15.21
N HIS A 142 -10.98 8.10 -16.37
CA HIS A 142 -10.91 9.00 -17.52
C HIS A 142 -11.48 10.40 -17.20
N LEU A 143 -12.67 10.46 -16.61
CA LEU A 143 -13.30 11.72 -16.22
C LEU A 143 -12.53 12.46 -15.13
N ALA A 144 -11.89 11.73 -14.20
CA ALA A 144 -11.01 12.33 -13.20
C ALA A 144 -9.81 13.05 -13.85
N ARG A 145 -9.23 12.48 -14.93
CA ARG A 145 -8.09 13.08 -15.67
C ARG A 145 -8.45 14.39 -16.38
N LEU A 146 -9.73 14.66 -16.62
CA LEU A 146 -10.19 15.93 -17.19
C LEU A 146 -10.17 17.08 -16.19
N GLN A 147 -10.03 16.79 -14.88
CA GLN A 147 -9.99 17.85 -13.88
C GLN A 147 -8.61 18.49 -13.83
N LYS A 148 -8.59 19.83 -13.91
CA LYS A 148 -7.37 20.64 -13.74
C LYS A 148 -6.96 20.77 -12.27
N ASP A 149 -7.94 20.83 -11.38
CA ASP A 149 -7.71 20.93 -9.95
C ASP A 149 -7.25 19.59 -9.37
N GLU A 150 -6.08 19.59 -8.75
CA GLU A 150 -5.45 18.38 -8.22
C GLU A 150 -6.23 17.78 -7.05
N GLU A 151 -6.76 18.60 -6.15
CA GLU A 151 -7.50 18.12 -4.99
C GLU A 151 -8.79 17.39 -5.43
N THR A 152 -9.54 18.01 -6.35
CA THR A 152 -10.74 17.43 -6.94
C THR A 152 -10.41 16.17 -7.72
N ARG A 153 -9.33 16.18 -8.52
CA ARG A 153 -8.86 14.99 -9.24
C ARG A 153 -8.58 13.83 -8.29
N LEU A 154 -7.87 14.07 -7.19
CA LEU A 154 -7.55 13.03 -6.19
C LEU A 154 -8.81 12.48 -5.51
N LYS A 155 -9.79 13.34 -5.18
CA LYS A 155 -11.10 12.89 -4.67
C LYS A 155 -11.81 11.98 -5.67
N MET A 156 -11.79 12.30 -6.95
CA MET A 156 -12.42 11.50 -8.00
C MET A 156 -11.69 10.16 -8.24
N VAL A 157 -10.35 10.17 -8.32
CA VAL A 157 -9.55 8.94 -8.44
C VAL A 157 -9.80 8.00 -7.25
N SER A 158 -9.99 8.54 -6.04
CA SER A 158 -10.24 7.75 -4.84
C SER A 158 -11.49 6.85 -4.94
N ILE A 159 -12.51 7.27 -5.71
CA ILE A 159 -13.75 6.53 -5.93
C ILE A 159 -13.49 5.19 -6.63
N ALA A 160 -12.64 5.19 -7.67
CA ALA A 160 -12.31 3.99 -8.45
C ALA A 160 -11.08 3.25 -7.92
N LYS A 161 -10.31 3.84 -7.00
CA LYS A 161 -9.00 3.34 -6.57
C LYS A 161 -9.02 1.90 -6.07
N THR A 162 -10.00 1.52 -5.24
CA THR A 162 -10.08 0.14 -4.72
C THR A 162 -10.31 -0.86 -5.84
N LYS A 163 -11.26 -0.59 -6.74
CA LYS A 163 -11.55 -1.46 -7.87
C LYS A 163 -10.39 -1.52 -8.86
N ALA A 164 -9.78 -0.38 -9.18
CA ALA A 164 -8.61 -0.32 -10.05
C ALA A 164 -7.44 -1.15 -9.49
N ASN A 165 -7.17 -1.07 -8.18
CA ASN A 165 -6.15 -1.90 -7.54
C ASN A 165 -6.48 -3.39 -7.56
N GLN A 166 -7.76 -3.76 -7.42
CA GLN A 166 -8.19 -5.15 -7.56
C GLN A 166 -7.93 -5.66 -8.98
N VAL A 167 -8.40 -4.93 -10.00
CA VAL A 167 -8.20 -5.28 -11.42
C VAL A 167 -6.72 -5.35 -11.76
N LEU A 168 -5.90 -4.43 -11.25
CA LEU A 168 -4.46 -4.43 -11.43
C LEU A 168 -3.81 -5.70 -10.86
N ARG A 169 -4.18 -6.11 -9.65
CA ARG A 169 -3.66 -7.35 -9.02
C ARG A 169 -4.06 -8.58 -9.84
N GLU A 170 -5.33 -8.68 -10.24
CA GLU A 170 -5.83 -9.76 -11.09
C GLU A 170 -5.08 -9.80 -12.44
N ALA A 171 -4.87 -8.65 -13.07
CA ALA A 171 -4.12 -8.55 -14.32
C ALA A 171 -2.65 -8.98 -14.17
N ILE A 172 -2.00 -8.63 -13.05
CA ILE A 172 -0.63 -9.07 -12.74
C ILE A 172 -0.58 -10.60 -12.59
N VAL A 173 -1.50 -11.19 -11.81
CA VAL A 173 -1.58 -12.65 -11.61
C VAL A 173 -1.78 -13.38 -12.94
N ASN A 174 -2.67 -12.85 -13.78
CA ASN A 174 -3.01 -13.42 -15.08
C ASN A 174 -2.01 -13.07 -16.20
N LYS A 175 -0.92 -12.35 -15.90
CA LYS A 175 0.07 -11.86 -16.88
C LYS A 175 -0.56 -11.06 -18.03
N ASN A 176 -1.69 -10.39 -17.79
CA ASN A 176 -2.32 -9.52 -18.76
C ASN A 176 -1.62 -8.15 -18.77
N HIS A 177 -0.45 -8.11 -19.42
CA HIS A 177 0.42 -6.92 -19.46
C HIS A 177 -0.29 -5.68 -20.02
N ASN A 178 -1.11 -5.85 -21.05
CA ASN A 178 -1.84 -4.74 -21.66
C ASN A 178 -2.81 -4.09 -20.67
N LEU A 179 -3.51 -4.91 -19.88
CA LEU A 179 -4.42 -4.43 -18.84
C LEU A 179 -3.66 -3.80 -17.67
N VAL A 180 -2.48 -4.31 -17.31
CA VAL A 180 -1.61 -3.68 -16.31
C VAL A 180 -1.19 -2.27 -16.77
N ASP A 181 -0.71 -2.17 -18.01
CA ASP A 181 -0.28 -0.89 -18.60
C ASP A 181 -1.46 0.10 -18.67
N GLU A 182 -2.65 -0.35 -19.08
CA GLU A 182 -3.89 0.45 -19.11
C GLU A 182 -4.25 0.98 -17.72
N VAL A 183 -4.36 0.11 -16.71
CA VAL A 183 -4.79 0.51 -15.36
C VAL A 183 -3.78 1.49 -14.74
N LEU A 184 -2.48 1.22 -14.89
CA LEU A 184 -1.43 2.10 -14.37
C LEU A 184 -1.39 3.44 -15.10
N ASP A 185 -1.73 3.51 -16.39
CA ASP A 185 -1.90 4.79 -17.09
C ASP A 185 -3.09 5.58 -16.53
N LEU A 186 -4.24 4.92 -16.35
CA LEU A 186 -5.46 5.56 -15.84
C LEU A 186 -5.33 6.07 -14.40
N MET A 187 -4.56 5.39 -13.55
CA MET A 187 -4.30 5.86 -12.18
C MET A 187 -3.43 7.12 -12.10
N GLY A 188 -2.74 7.49 -13.19
CA GLY A 188 -1.95 8.71 -13.32
C GLY A 188 -0.46 8.55 -13.01
N ASP A 189 0.22 9.68 -12.83
CA ASP A 189 1.67 9.76 -12.73
C ASP A 189 2.15 10.20 -11.32
N ASP A 190 1.45 9.75 -10.27
CA ASP A 190 1.97 9.89 -8.91
C ASP A 190 3.16 8.94 -8.69
N ASP A 191 4.04 9.28 -7.74
CA ASP A 191 5.28 8.54 -7.48
C ASP A 191 5.08 7.04 -7.30
N ARG A 192 4.00 6.62 -6.61
CA ARG A 192 3.73 5.20 -6.36
C ARG A 192 3.35 4.50 -7.66
N THR A 193 2.45 5.11 -8.45
CA THR A 193 2.02 4.55 -9.73
C THR A 193 3.18 4.48 -10.73
N LEU A 194 4.04 5.51 -10.79
CA LEU A 194 5.25 5.50 -11.62
C LEU A 194 6.22 4.39 -11.19
N ILE A 195 6.48 4.21 -9.89
CA ILE A 195 7.34 3.11 -9.41
C ILE A 195 6.74 1.74 -9.79
N MET A 196 5.43 1.55 -9.65
CA MET A 196 4.77 0.30 -10.05
C MET A 196 4.90 0.04 -11.56
N ARG A 197 4.72 1.08 -12.39
CA ARG A 197 4.89 1.00 -13.85
C ARG A 197 6.34 0.67 -14.22
N ALA A 198 7.31 1.34 -13.60
CA ALA A 198 8.73 1.05 -13.80
C ALA A 198 9.09 -0.39 -13.41
N TRP A 199 8.55 -0.89 -12.30
CA TRP A 199 8.75 -2.28 -11.87
C TRP A 199 8.15 -3.28 -12.85
N HIS A 200 6.95 -2.99 -13.39
CA HIS A 200 6.34 -3.82 -14.43
C HIS A 200 7.23 -3.93 -15.67
N TYR A 201 7.79 -2.81 -16.15
CA TYR A 201 8.72 -2.82 -17.27
C TYR A 201 10.03 -3.54 -16.96
N LYS A 202 10.55 -3.46 -15.73
CA LYS A 202 11.73 -4.21 -15.29
C LYS A 202 11.50 -5.71 -15.38
N GLN A 203 10.36 -6.22 -14.90
CA GLN A 203 10.04 -7.65 -14.96
C GLN A 203 9.94 -8.20 -16.39
N ARG A 204 9.64 -7.33 -17.36
CA ARG A 204 9.56 -7.67 -18.78
C ARG A 204 10.87 -7.50 -19.53
N GLY A 205 11.96 -7.12 -18.86
CA GLY A 205 13.24 -6.79 -19.51
C GLY A 205 13.19 -5.53 -20.38
N GLN A 206 12.17 -4.68 -20.19
CA GLN A 206 11.93 -3.48 -21.02
C GLN A 206 12.46 -2.18 -20.39
N LEU A 207 13.07 -2.26 -19.20
CA LEU A 207 13.54 -1.08 -18.46
C LEU A 207 14.52 -0.22 -19.27
N ALA A 208 15.49 -0.84 -19.95
CA ALA A 208 16.47 -0.11 -20.76
C ALA A 208 15.83 0.62 -21.96
N GLY A 209 14.82 0.02 -22.58
CA GLY A 209 14.04 0.67 -23.63
C GLY A 209 13.25 1.86 -23.10
N GLN A 210 12.63 1.71 -21.92
CA GLN A 210 11.88 2.79 -21.28
C GLN A 210 12.77 3.96 -20.85
N LEU A 211 13.99 3.71 -20.36
CA LEU A 211 14.97 4.76 -20.07
C LEU A 211 15.35 5.56 -21.32
N LYS A 212 15.54 4.89 -22.47
CA LYS A 212 15.81 5.56 -23.76
C LYS A 212 14.64 6.44 -24.20
N THR A 213 13.40 5.98 -24.01
CA THR A 213 12.20 6.76 -24.32
C THR A 213 12.05 7.94 -23.36
N ALA A 214 12.24 7.72 -22.05
CA ALA A 214 12.13 8.73 -21.01
C ALA A 214 13.17 9.85 -21.13
N ALA A 215 14.34 9.58 -21.72
CA ALA A 215 15.36 10.58 -22.02
C ALA A 215 14.88 11.65 -23.01
N LYS A 216 13.89 11.35 -23.86
CA LYS A 216 13.31 12.29 -24.83
C LYS A 216 12.21 13.17 -24.23
N ILE A 217 11.75 12.85 -23.03
CA ILE A 217 10.66 13.58 -22.36
C ILE A 217 11.28 14.71 -21.53
N MET A 218 11.00 15.94 -21.92
CA MET A 218 11.50 17.14 -21.25
C MET A 218 10.59 17.58 -20.10
N GLY A 219 11.14 18.38 -19.18
CA GLY A 219 10.40 18.95 -18.06
C GLY A 219 10.13 17.98 -16.91
N GLU A 220 9.28 18.42 -15.98
CA GLU A 220 8.99 17.75 -14.70
C GLU A 220 8.48 16.32 -14.89
N LYS A 221 7.56 16.10 -15.85
CA LYS A 221 7.01 14.76 -16.14
C LYS A 221 8.10 13.77 -16.55
N GLY A 222 9.02 14.21 -17.41
CA GLY A 222 10.15 13.38 -17.84
C GLY A 222 11.10 13.05 -16.70
N ALA A 223 11.43 14.05 -15.88
CA ALA A 223 12.30 13.86 -14.71
C ALA A 223 11.68 12.91 -13.68
N ARG A 224 10.36 13.03 -13.38
CA ARG A 224 9.66 12.08 -12.48
C ARG A 224 9.69 10.66 -13.03
N TRP A 225 9.49 10.49 -14.34
CA TRP A 225 9.52 9.17 -14.95
C TRP A 225 10.92 8.54 -14.92
N ARG A 226 11.96 9.31 -15.27
CA ARG A 226 13.36 8.85 -15.15
C ARG A 226 13.75 8.52 -13.72
N LEU A 227 13.33 9.35 -12.75
CA LEU A 227 13.53 9.09 -11.33
C LEU A 227 12.94 7.72 -10.92
N ALA A 228 11.69 7.42 -11.31
CA ALA A 228 11.06 6.14 -11.00
C ALA A 228 11.81 4.96 -11.63
N LEU A 229 12.22 5.08 -12.89
CA LEU A 229 13.00 4.06 -13.59
C LEU A 229 14.35 3.80 -12.92
N HIS A 230 15.12 4.85 -12.59
CA HIS A 230 16.42 4.72 -11.92
C HIS A 230 16.31 4.13 -10.51
N ARG A 231 15.26 4.50 -9.76
CA ARG A 231 14.99 3.91 -8.44
C ARG A 231 14.73 2.40 -8.53
N VAL A 232 13.99 1.95 -9.54
CA VAL A 232 13.72 0.53 -9.79
C VAL A 232 14.94 -0.21 -10.34
N ASP A 233 15.78 0.47 -11.13
CA ASP A 233 17.05 -0.04 -11.63
C ASP A 233 18.05 -0.28 -10.48
N GLY A 234 17.97 0.52 -9.42
CA GLY A 234 18.97 0.55 -8.34
C GLY A 234 20.11 1.54 -8.61
N ASN A 235 20.01 2.35 -9.66
CA ASN A 235 20.97 3.39 -9.98
C ASN A 235 20.74 4.63 -9.10
N VAL A 236 21.23 4.55 -7.86
CA VAL A 236 21.05 5.59 -6.83
C VAL A 236 21.61 6.95 -7.25
N ASN A 237 22.70 6.98 -8.03
CA ASN A 237 23.32 8.23 -8.49
C ASN A 237 22.45 8.95 -9.52
N ALA A 238 21.93 8.22 -10.51
CA ALA A 238 21.04 8.78 -11.52
C ALA A 238 19.69 9.18 -10.89
N ALA A 239 19.16 8.37 -9.97
CA ALA A 239 17.97 8.73 -9.21
C ALA A 239 18.17 10.03 -8.39
N LEU A 240 19.32 10.18 -7.72
CA LEU A 240 19.63 11.40 -6.97
C LEU A 240 19.74 12.63 -7.89
N HIS A 241 20.32 12.48 -9.08
CA HIS A 241 20.40 13.55 -10.07
C HIS A 241 18.99 14.04 -10.49
N GLU A 242 18.09 13.12 -10.85
CA GLU A 242 16.71 13.49 -11.22
C GLU A 242 15.94 14.09 -10.03
N ALA A 243 16.11 13.55 -8.82
CA ALA A 243 15.47 14.09 -7.62
C ALA A 243 15.94 15.53 -7.31
N ARG A 244 17.23 15.84 -7.53
CA ARG A 244 17.77 17.21 -7.40
C ARG A 244 17.19 18.14 -8.46
N ALA A 245 17.08 17.70 -9.71
CA ALA A 245 16.48 18.48 -10.78
C ALA A 245 15.00 18.80 -10.50
N LEU A 246 14.29 17.91 -9.81
CA LEU A 246 12.91 18.10 -9.35
C LEU A 246 12.79 18.94 -8.07
N GLY A 247 13.89 19.16 -7.34
CA GLY A 247 13.85 19.81 -6.02
C GLY A 247 13.15 19.00 -4.92
N ASP A 248 13.00 17.67 -5.09
CA ASP A 248 12.31 16.82 -4.12
C ASP A 248 13.20 16.50 -2.91
N LYS A 249 13.15 17.37 -1.90
CA LYS A 249 13.94 17.26 -0.68
C LYS A 249 13.74 15.93 0.05
N ASN A 250 12.54 15.34 0.00
CA ASN A 250 12.25 14.09 0.71
C ASN A 250 12.94 12.91 0.02
N ILE A 251 12.85 12.84 -1.31
CA ILE A 251 13.51 11.78 -2.08
C ILE A 251 15.03 11.95 -2.06
N ILE A 252 15.53 13.19 -2.14
CA ILE A 252 16.96 13.51 -2.01
C ILE A 252 17.49 12.97 -0.67
N ALA A 253 16.83 13.32 0.45
CA ALA A 253 17.23 12.88 1.77
C ALA A 253 17.17 11.35 1.92
N ALA A 254 16.14 10.70 1.37
CA ALA A 254 16.01 9.24 1.42
C ALA A 254 17.13 8.54 0.61
N ILE A 255 17.48 9.04 -0.57
CA ILE A 255 18.56 8.44 -1.38
C ILE A 255 19.92 8.67 -0.72
N GLN A 256 20.18 9.85 -0.17
CA GLN A 256 21.43 10.13 0.55
C GLN A 256 21.59 9.26 1.80
N LEU A 257 20.50 9.01 2.53
CA LEU A 257 20.50 8.07 3.65
C LEU A 257 20.93 6.66 3.21
N LEU A 258 20.43 6.18 2.06
CA LEU A 258 20.84 4.89 1.49
C LEU A 258 22.31 4.88 1.04
N GLN A 259 22.87 6.04 0.70
CA GLN A 259 24.29 6.20 0.37
C GLN A 259 25.19 6.39 1.61
N GLY A 260 24.62 6.32 2.82
CA GLY A 260 25.36 6.45 4.07
C GLY A 260 25.51 7.88 4.58
N ASP A 261 24.83 8.86 3.98
CA ASP A 261 24.75 10.23 4.51
C ASP A 261 23.39 10.46 5.18
N PRO A 262 23.29 10.32 6.52
CA PRO A 262 22.04 10.49 7.24
C PRO A 262 21.68 11.96 7.49
N LEU A 263 22.61 12.91 7.31
CA LEU A 263 22.40 14.29 7.72
C LEU A 263 21.21 14.96 7.01
N PRO A 264 21.05 14.85 5.68
CA PRO A 264 19.88 15.41 4.98
C PRO A 264 18.56 14.89 5.53
N TRP A 265 18.50 13.60 5.91
CA TRP A 265 17.30 12.99 6.49
C TRP A 265 17.02 13.49 7.91
N LEU A 266 18.05 13.61 8.74
CA LEU A 266 17.90 14.09 10.12
C LEU A 266 17.60 15.60 10.21
N LEU A 267 18.09 16.37 9.23
CA LEU A 267 17.84 17.81 9.09
C LEU A 267 16.56 18.13 8.34
N ALA A 268 16.04 17.19 7.54
CA ALA A 268 14.70 17.29 6.99
C ALA A 268 13.72 17.19 8.15
N ASP A 269 13.39 18.33 8.74
CA ASP A 269 12.50 18.43 9.89
C ASP A 269 11.18 17.73 9.51
N PRO A 270 10.93 16.51 10.00
CA PRO A 270 9.70 15.84 9.69
C PRO A 270 8.64 16.64 10.44
N PRO A 271 7.68 17.30 9.77
CA PRO A 271 6.71 18.09 10.51
C PRO A 271 6.10 17.20 11.58
N GLU A 272 5.95 17.68 12.82
CA GLU A 272 5.36 16.91 13.92
C GLU A 272 4.05 16.22 13.50
N ILE A 273 3.34 16.85 12.56
CA ILE A 273 2.13 16.37 11.89
C ILE A 273 2.34 15.06 11.09
N ARG A 274 3.50 14.85 10.45
CA ARG A 274 3.76 13.70 9.55
C ARG A 274 4.25 12.46 10.29
N PHE A 275 5.02 12.59 11.37
CA PHE A 275 5.60 11.45 12.09
C PHE A 275 5.32 11.42 13.59
N GLY A 276 4.76 12.49 14.16
CA GLY A 276 4.56 12.64 15.60
C GLY A 276 5.80 13.19 16.32
N VAL A 277 5.58 13.66 17.55
CA VAL A 277 6.60 14.30 18.38
C VAL A 277 7.73 13.32 18.78
N ILE A 278 7.42 12.05 19.03
CA ILE A 278 8.40 11.02 19.45
C ILE A 278 9.50 10.81 18.38
N PRO A 279 9.18 10.52 17.09
CA PRO A 279 10.21 10.40 16.07
C PRO A 279 11.01 11.69 15.81
N SER A 280 10.37 12.86 15.92
CA SER A 280 11.08 14.14 15.79
C SER A 280 12.15 14.31 16.89
N LEU A 281 11.81 14.04 18.14
CA LEU A 281 12.78 14.05 19.25
C LEU A 281 13.89 13.01 19.04
N ALA A 282 13.56 11.80 18.58
CA ALA A 282 14.55 10.77 18.26
C ALA A 282 15.57 11.24 17.20
N ASN A 283 15.12 11.90 16.14
CA ASN A 283 16.00 12.47 15.11
C ASN A 283 16.90 13.57 15.69
N ARG A 284 16.36 14.46 16.54
CA ARG A 284 17.13 15.52 17.22
C ARG A 284 18.18 14.95 18.15
N ILE A 285 17.89 13.84 18.84
CA ILE A 285 18.87 13.11 19.65
C ILE A 285 20.01 12.60 18.77
N GLN A 286 19.71 11.96 17.63
CA GLN A 286 20.75 11.45 16.73
C GLN A 286 21.59 12.56 16.12
N LEU A 287 20.97 13.68 15.75
CA LEU A 287 21.68 14.85 15.25
C LEU A 287 22.67 15.38 16.30
N ALA A 288 22.25 15.51 17.56
CA ALA A 288 23.13 15.92 18.65
C ALA A 288 24.29 14.93 18.86
N ARG A 289 24.04 13.62 18.72
CA ARG A 289 25.09 12.59 18.81
C ARG A 289 26.12 12.71 17.67
N ILE A 290 25.67 12.89 16.43
CA ILE A 290 26.54 13.06 15.26
C ILE A 290 27.39 14.34 15.39
N GLN A 291 26.82 15.40 15.98
CA GLN A 291 27.54 16.64 16.28
C GLN A 291 28.51 16.53 17.47
N GLY A 292 28.54 15.39 18.18
CA GLY A 292 29.37 15.19 19.37
C GLY A 292 28.83 15.80 20.66
N ASP A 293 27.64 16.42 20.64
CA ASP A 293 27.00 17.03 21.80
C ASP A 293 26.26 15.99 22.64
N LYS A 294 27.05 15.21 23.39
CA LYS A 294 26.54 14.15 24.28
C LYS A 294 25.59 14.69 25.36
N LYS A 295 25.81 15.93 25.83
CA LYS A 295 24.99 16.55 26.88
C LYS A 295 23.59 16.86 26.34
N LYS A 296 23.51 17.51 25.18
CA LYS A 296 22.23 17.79 24.51
C LYS A 296 21.50 16.51 24.14
N ALA A 297 22.21 15.50 23.61
CA ALA A 297 21.62 14.21 23.30
C ALA A 297 20.97 13.56 24.53
N ARG A 298 21.64 13.60 25.70
CA ARG A 298 21.08 13.06 26.95
C ARG A 298 19.89 13.86 27.46
N ILE A 299 19.92 15.19 27.38
CA ILE A 299 18.79 16.05 27.78
C ILE A 299 17.55 15.71 26.94
N LEU A 300 17.70 15.65 25.62
CA LEU A 300 16.61 15.29 24.72
C LEU A 300 16.10 13.86 24.95
N ALA A 301 16.98 12.92 25.31
CA ALA A 301 16.57 11.57 25.66
C ALA A 301 15.77 11.52 26.97
N LEU A 302 16.11 12.35 27.96
CA LEU A 302 15.32 12.50 29.18
C LEU A 302 13.95 13.14 28.87
N GLU A 303 13.91 14.14 28.01
CA GLU A 303 12.65 14.73 27.53
C GLU A 303 11.77 13.67 26.86
N LEU A 304 12.33 12.88 25.94
CA LEU A 304 11.63 11.76 25.30
C LEU A 304 11.13 10.73 26.32
N MET A 305 11.91 10.44 27.37
CA MET A 305 11.50 9.56 28.46
C MET A 305 10.24 10.08 29.17
N THR A 306 10.11 11.40 29.41
CA THR A 306 8.92 12.00 30.05
C THR A 306 7.63 11.90 29.23
N MET A 307 7.73 11.52 27.95
CA MET A 307 6.57 11.28 27.10
C MET A 307 5.92 9.91 27.30
N ALA A 308 6.54 9.03 28.08
CA ALA A 308 5.93 7.79 28.52
C ALA A 308 4.77 8.12 29.47
N ARG A 309 3.53 7.99 28.97
CA ARG A 309 2.30 8.32 29.71
C ARG A 309 1.32 7.16 29.82
N ASN A 310 1.31 6.25 28.83
CA ASN A 310 0.44 5.07 28.73
C ASN A 310 0.84 4.21 27.51
N SER A 311 0.32 2.99 27.43
CA SER A 311 0.32 2.22 26.19
C SER A 311 -0.62 2.89 25.16
N PRO A 312 -0.24 3.09 23.88
CA PRO A 312 0.97 2.61 23.19
C PRO A 312 2.14 3.61 23.16
N SER A 313 2.01 4.78 23.82
CA SER A 313 3.08 5.79 23.90
C SER A 313 4.35 5.20 24.50
N ASN A 314 4.23 4.38 25.56
CA ASN A 314 5.34 3.69 26.21
C ASN A 314 6.17 2.87 25.22
N ASN A 315 5.53 2.00 24.44
CA ASN A 315 6.21 1.16 23.46
C ASN A 315 6.96 1.99 22.40
N ARG A 316 6.36 3.10 21.96
CA ARG A 316 7.01 4.02 21.00
C ARG A 316 8.22 4.72 21.62
N VAL A 317 8.11 5.17 22.87
CA VAL A 317 9.21 5.80 23.62
C VAL A 317 10.34 4.80 23.87
N ILE A 318 10.03 3.58 24.31
CA ILE A 318 11.01 2.50 24.53
C ILE A 318 11.75 2.18 23.23
N ALA A 319 11.02 2.00 22.12
CA ALA A 319 11.61 1.73 20.82
C ALA A 319 12.50 2.88 20.34
N ALA A 320 12.02 4.13 20.48
CA ALA A 320 12.78 5.31 20.11
C ALA A 320 14.07 5.44 20.93
N LEU A 321 14.00 5.39 22.27
CA LEU A 321 15.16 5.44 23.17
C LEU A 321 16.18 4.33 22.87
N SER A 322 15.70 3.12 22.62
CA SER A 322 16.54 1.99 22.24
C SER A 322 17.24 2.24 20.90
N GLY A 323 16.49 2.70 19.89
CA GLY A 323 17.01 3.01 18.56
C GLY A 323 18.02 4.16 18.55
N VAL A 324 17.90 5.12 19.47
CA VAL A 324 18.87 6.22 19.64
C VAL A 324 20.01 5.90 20.61
N GLY A 325 20.10 4.66 21.08
CA GLY A 325 21.20 4.15 21.89
C GLY A 325 21.17 4.59 23.35
N PHE A 326 20.02 4.97 23.90
CA PHE A 326 19.79 5.24 25.32
C PHE A 326 19.04 4.07 25.98
N ARG A 327 19.67 2.88 25.91
CA ARG A 327 19.11 1.62 26.40
C ARG A 327 18.78 1.65 27.90
N ASP A 328 19.58 2.35 28.70
CA ASP A 328 19.35 2.52 30.14
C ASP A 328 18.01 3.22 30.42
N LEU A 329 17.71 4.30 29.68
CA LEU A 329 16.44 5.01 29.79
C LEU A 329 15.29 4.17 29.24
N ALA A 330 15.50 3.44 28.14
CA ALA A 330 14.48 2.54 27.59
C ALA A 330 14.09 1.44 28.58
N ILE A 331 15.08 0.80 29.24
CA ILE A 331 14.85 -0.22 30.27
C ILE A 331 14.13 0.39 31.46
N LYS A 332 14.49 1.61 31.87
CA LYS A 332 13.80 2.32 32.95
C LYS A 332 12.32 2.51 32.65
N VAL A 333 11.98 3.06 31.47
CA VAL A 333 10.59 3.25 31.03
C VAL A 333 9.84 1.92 30.98
N MET A 334 10.47 0.87 30.43
CA MET A 334 9.89 -0.47 30.35
C MET A 334 9.62 -1.06 31.74
N THR A 335 10.55 -0.91 32.68
CA THR A 335 10.44 -1.42 34.05
C THR A 335 9.34 -0.68 34.84
N GLU A 336 9.26 0.63 34.69
CA GLU A 336 8.31 1.48 35.43
C GLU A 336 6.88 1.37 34.89
N ASN A 337 6.70 1.21 33.58
CA ASN A 337 5.39 1.32 32.94
C ASN A 337 4.88 0.03 32.29
N GLU A 338 5.75 -0.93 31.97
CA GLU A 338 5.42 -2.16 31.22
C GLU A 338 6.08 -3.40 31.86
N PRO A 339 5.77 -3.73 33.13
CA PRO A 339 6.51 -4.73 33.92
C PRO A 339 6.51 -6.14 33.31
N LEU A 340 5.45 -6.51 32.59
CA LEU A 340 5.38 -7.79 31.86
C LEU A 340 6.34 -7.84 30.67
N SER A 341 6.44 -6.75 29.91
CA SER A 341 7.40 -6.62 28.82
C SER A 341 8.84 -6.61 29.37
N ALA A 342 9.06 -5.93 30.49
CA ALA A 342 10.34 -5.93 31.19
C ALA A 342 10.73 -7.34 31.67
N PHE A 343 9.78 -8.12 32.20
CA PHE A 343 10.01 -9.51 32.59
C PHE A 343 10.54 -10.34 31.43
N VAL A 344 9.81 -10.33 30.30
CA VAL A 344 10.19 -11.10 29.09
C VAL A 344 11.55 -10.65 28.57
N TYR A 345 11.82 -9.34 28.61
CA TYR A 345 13.12 -8.81 28.21
C TYR A 345 14.26 -9.35 29.08
N PHE A 346 14.14 -9.31 30.41
CA PHE A 346 15.20 -9.84 31.29
C PHE A 346 15.33 -11.36 31.22
N ASP A 347 14.22 -12.07 31.06
CA ASP A 347 14.23 -13.52 30.82
C ASP A 347 15.04 -13.87 29.57
N ASN A 348 14.78 -13.18 28.45
CA ASN A 348 15.50 -13.35 27.20
C ASN A 348 16.97 -12.89 27.26
N MET A 349 17.33 -12.04 28.21
CA MET A 349 18.72 -11.60 28.45
C MET A 349 19.46 -12.52 29.44
N GLU A 350 18.90 -13.69 29.76
CA GLU A 350 19.44 -14.63 30.74
C GLU A 350 19.69 -13.98 32.12
N ALA A 351 18.80 -13.05 32.48
CA ALA A 351 18.80 -12.31 33.73
C ALA A 351 17.58 -12.71 34.60
N PRO A 352 17.44 -14.00 34.98
CA PRO A 352 16.23 -14.53 35.61
C PRO A 352 15.94 -13.89 36.97
N GLU A 353 16.96 -13.54 37.75
CA GLU A 353 16.74 -12.85 39.02
C GLU A 353 16.10 -11.47 38.83
N GLN A 354 16.52 -10.71 37.82
CA GLN A 354 15.95 -9.41 37.51
C GLN A 354 14.51 -9.57 37.03
N ALA A 355 14.23 -10.58 36.21
CA ALA A 355 12.87 -10.91 35.79
C ALA A 355 11.97 -11.22 37.00
N LEU A 356 12.41 -12.10 37.91
CA LEU A 356 11.65 -12.47 39.11
C LEU A 356 11.39 -11.26 40.03
N ARG A 357 12.38 -10.38 40.21
CA ARG A 357 12.22 -9.15 41.02
C ARG A 357 11.12 -8.24 40.49
N LEU A 358 10.91 -8.15 39.17
CA LEU A 358 9.85 -7.35 38.57
C LEU A 358 8.44 -7.83 38.94
N LEU A 359 8.30 -9.13 39.22
CA LEU A 359 7.04 -9.70 39.71
C LEU A 359 6.90 -9.59 41.23
N GLY A 360 7.87 -8.99 41.92
CA GLY A 360 7.90 -8.89 43.37
C GLY A 360 8.35 -10.19 44.07
N ILE A 361 8.99 -11.10 43.34
CA ILE A 361 9.55 -12.33 43.92
C ILE A 361 10.94 -11.99 44.49
N PRO A 362 11.19 -12.21 45.80
CA PRO A 362 12.45 -11.85 46.43
C PRO A 362 13.59 -12.73 45.92
N GLN A 363 14.80 -12.17 45.98
CA GLN A 363 16.02 -12.92 45.65
C GLN A 363 16.17 -14.14 46.57
N GLY A 364 16.55 -15.29 46.00
CA GLY A 364 16.69 -16.55 46.73
C GLY A 364 15.38 -17.29 46.99
N ALA A 365 14.23 -16.80 46.52
CA ALA A 365 13.01 -17.58 46.54
C ALA A 365 13.14 -18.84 45.65
N SER A 366 12.54 -19.94 46.09
CA SER A 366 12.52 -21.20 45.34
C SER A 366 11.18 -21.40 44.63
N ALA A 367 11.24 -21.95 43.41
CA ALA A 367 10.06 -22.43 42.71
C ALA A 367 9.32 -23.48 43.59
N PRO A 368 7.96 -23.53 43.53
CA PRO A 368 7.07 -22.87 42.57
C PRO A 368 6.63 -21.46 42.98
N TYR A 369 7.32 -20.82 43.95
CA TYR A 369 6.98 -19.48 44.45
C TYR A 369 5.59 -19.39 45.07
N GLU A 370 5.21 -20.37 45.88
CA GLU A 370 3.84 -20.58 46.39
C GLU A 370 3.17 -19.32 46.96
N LYS A 371 3.90 -18.52 47.75
CA LYS A 371 3.39 -17.26 48.32
C LYS A 371 2.99 -16.26 47.23
N TRP A 372 3.81 -16.13 46.20
CA TRP A 372 3.54 -15.27 45.06
C TRP A 372 2.38 -15.82 44.23
N VAL A 373 2.39 -17.11 43.89
CA VAL A 373 1.34 -17.76 43.12
C VAL A 373 -0.03 -17.59 43.79
N ARG A 374 -0.12 -17.86 45.09
CA ARG A 374 -1.37 -17.69 45.85
C ARG A 374 -1.85 -16.24 45.80
N LYS A 375 -0.96 -15.28 46.09
CA LYS A 375 -1.30 -13.84 46.07
C LYS A 375 -1.79 -13.40 44.69
N THR A 376 -1.04 -13.72 43.63
CA THR A 376 -1.36 -13.33 42.26
C THR A 376 -2.64 -14.00 41.78
N THR A 377 -2.90 -15.26 42.16
CA THR A 377 -4.14 -15.96 41.82
C THR A 377 -5.34 -15.25 42.45
N SER A 378 -5.27 -14.92 43.75
CA SER A 378 -6.34 -14.18 44.43
C SER A 378 -6.59 -12.82 43.78
N GLN A 379 -5.53 -12.05 43.51
CA GLN A 379 -5.64 -10.74 42.84
C GLN A 379 -6.27 -10.85 41.43
N ALA A 380 -5.96 -11.92 40.70
CA ALA A 380 -6.52 -12.19 39.38
C ALA A 380 -8.02 -12.48 39.41
N LEU A 381 -8.60 -12.82 40.56
CA LEU A 381 -10.04 -13.07 40.68
C LEU A 381 -10.82 -11.82 41.09
N GLU A 382 -10.18 -10.91 41.83
CA GLU A 382 -10.84 -9.78 42.50
C GLU A 382 -10.75 -8.44 41.74
N GLU A 383 -9.60 -8.10 41.13
CA GLU A 383 -9.33 -6.71 40.71
C GLU A 383 -9.08 -6.53 39.21
N ASP A 384 -8.19 -7.32 38.62
CA ASP A 384 -7.78 -7.21 37.21
C ASP A 384 -7.53 -8.58 36.61
N LYS A 385 -8.62 -9.19 36.14
CA LYS A 385 -8.68 -10.57 35.67
C LYS A 385 -7.58 -10.88 34.64
N TYR A 386 -7.40 -10.00 33.65
CA TYR A 386 -6.47 -10.25 32.54
C TYR A 386 -4.99 -10.17 32.93
N SER A 387 -4.60 -9.22 33.78
CA SER A 387 -3.17 -9.06 34.13
C SER A 387 -2.66 -10.13 35.09
N GLY A 388 -3.52 -10.60 36.01
CA GLY A 388 -3.19 -11.68 36.94
C GLY A 388 -3.03 -13.03 36.24
N TYR A 389 -3.91 -13.37 35.30
CA TYR A 389 -3.80 -14.62 34.52
C TYR A 389 -2.53 -14.65 33.68
N SER A 390 -2.26 -13.53 32.99
CA SER A 390 -1.07 -13.39 32.15
C SER A 390 0.23 -13.59 32.94
N LYS A 391 0.30 -13.08 34.19
CA LYS A 391 1.47 -13.27 35.08
C LYS A 391 1.72 -14.73 35.43
N ILE A 392 0.67 -15.47 35.80
CA ILE A 392 0.79 -16.87 36.22
C ILE A 392 1.21 -17.76 35.04
N LEU A 393 0.60 -17.58 33.87
CA LEU A 393 0.97 -18.31 32.66
C LEU A 393 2.39 -17.98 32.22
N MET A 394 2.77 -16.70 32.25
CA MET A 394 4.13 -16.26 31.97
C MET A 394 5.14 -16.93 32.90
N MET A 395 4.83 -17.05 34.20
CA MET A 395 5.68 -17.76 35.17
C MET A 395 5.79 -19.26 34.84
N GLY A 396 4.69 -19.92 34.44
CA GLY A 396 4.73 -21.30 33.98
C GLY A 396 5.68 -21.49 32.79
N GLY A 397 5.60 -20.61 31.79
CA GLY A 397 6.50 -20.61 30.65
C GLY A 397 7.97 -20.34 31.03
N PHE A 398 8.20 -19.40 31.95
CA PHE A 398 9.52 -19.11 32.51
C PHE A 398 10.13 -20.35 33.17
N LEU A 399 9.42 -20.99 34.10
CA LEU A 399 9.87 -22.22 34.76
C LEU A 399 10.19 -23.34 33.77
N ALA A 400 9.38 -23.49 32.73
CA ALA A 400 9.62 -24.50 31.68
C ALA A 400 10.91 -24.24 30.89
N ARG A 401 11.20 -22.97 30.55
CA ARG A 401 12.43 -22.57 29.83
C ARG A 401 13.69 -22.72 30.69
N HIS A 402 13.57 -22.50 32.00
CA HIS A 402 14.69 -22.61 32.96
C HIS A 402 14.87 -24.01 33.54
N GLY A 403 14.25 -25.05 32.95
CA GLY A 403 14.43 -26.44 33.37
C GLY A 403 13.65 -26.87 34.62
N GLU A 404 12.88 -25.97 35.23
CA GLU A 404 12.08 -26.20 36.44
C GLU A 404 10.69 -26.77 36.11
N ARG A 405 10.62 -27.68 35.14
CA ARG A 405 9.35 -28.25 34.63
C ARG A 405 8.48 -28.87 35.71
N LYS A 406 9.10 -29.46 36.73
CA LYS A 406 8.42 -30.05 37.90
C LYS A 406 7.56 -29.03 38.68
N HIS A 407 7.87 -27.74 38.56
CA HIS A 407 7.19 -26.66 39.25
C HIS A 407 6.14 -25.94 38.40
N VAL A 408 6.06 -26.21 37.08
CA VAL A 408 5.11 -25.56 36.18
C VAL A 408 3.66 -25.84 36.59
N LEU A 409 3.31 -27.12 36.77
CA LEU A 409 1.94 -27.50 37.14
C LEU A 409 1.55 -26.95 38.53
N PRO A 410 2.38 -27.06 39.59
CA PRO A 410 2.12 -26.39 40.86
C PRO A 410 1.91 -24.87 40.78
N THR A 411 2.54 -24.19 39.82
CA THR A 411 2.39 -22.75 39.61
C THR A 411 1.08 -22.38 38.92
N VAL A 412 0.63 -23.16 37.92
CA VAL A 412 -0.52 -22.79 37.09
C VAL A 412 -1.83 -23.39 37.62
N LEU A 413 -1.80 -24.59 38.22
CA LEU A 413 -2.98 -25.31 38.69
C LEU A 413 -3.88 -24.53 39.67
N PRO A 414 -3.35 -23.72 40.62
CA PRO A 414 -4.20 -22.93 41.50
C PRO A 414 -5.11 -21.95 40.76
N LEU A 415 -4.61 -21.35 39.66
CA LEU A 415 -5.41 -20.46 38.82
C LEU A 415 -6.48 -21.25 38.05
N ILE A 416 -6.09 -22.39 37.48
CA ILE A 416 -7.00 -23.28 36.74
C ILE A 416 -8.21 -23.65 37.60
N ASN A 417 -7.95 -24.18 38.80
CA ASN A 417 -9.02 -24.61 39.70
C ASN A 417 -9.91 -23.44 40.15
N ALA A 418 -9.35 -22.24 40.25
CA ALA A 418 -10.11 -21.05 40.60
C ALA A 418 -11.03 -20.58 39.45
N LEU A 419 -10.55 -20.64 38.20
CA LEU A 419 -11.34 -20.30 37.01
C LEU A 419 -12.47 -21.29 36.78
N GLU A 420 -12.22 -22.60 36.97
CA GLU A 420 -13.25 -23.64 36.89
C GLU A 420 -14.37 -23.41 37.92
N LYS A 421 -14.01 -23.00 39.14
CA LYS A 421 -14.97 -22.71 40.21
C LYS A 421 -15.78 -21.43 39.99
N ASP A 422 -15.24 -20.45 39.25
CA ASP A 422 -15.92 -19.18 38.92
C ASP A 422 -16.75 -19.29 37.61
N GLU A 423 -16.87 -20.49 37.02
CA GLU A 423 -17.52 -20.74 35.71
C GLU A 423 -17.06 -19.77 34.60
N SER A 424 -15.79 -19.35 34.64
CA SER A 424 -15.30 -18.30 33.76
C SER A 424 -15.00 -18.82 32.34
N ASP A 425 -15.65 -18.27 31.31
CA ASP A 425 -15.39 -18.58 29.90
C ASP A 425 -13.93 -18.33 29.46
N LEU A 426 -13.20 -17.48 30.20
CA LEU A 426 -11.75 -17.24 30.02
C LEU A 426 -10.90 -18.50 30.15
N TRP A 427 -11.44 -19.55 30.77
CA TRP A 427 -10.88 -20.88 30.81
C TRP A 427 -10.59 -21.43 29.40
N PHE A 428 -11.53 -21.28 28.47
CA PHE A 428 -11.39 -21.79 27.11
C PHE A 428 -10.34 -21.00 26.32
N ASP A 429 -10.33 -19.68 26.45
CA ASP A 429 -9.33 -18.82 25.81
C ASP A 429 -7.90 -19.15 26.28
N LEU A 430 -7.75 -19.46 27.56
CA LEU A 430 -6.47 -19.90 28.14
C LEU A 430 -5.98 -21.20 27.51
N ILE A 431 -6.85 -22.21 27.42
CA ILE A 431 -6.53 -23.52 26.83
C ILE A 431 -6.13 -23.36 25.35
N TYR A 432 -6.88 -22.58 24.58
CA TYR A 432 -6.56 -22.33 23.16
C TYR A 432 -5.20 -21.64 23.01
N SER A 433 -4.89 -20.64 23.85
CA SER A 433 -3.60 -19.93 23.79
C SER A 433 -2.38 -20.80 24.13
N MET A 434 -2.58 -21.89 24.90
CA MET A 434 -1.54 -22.86 25.23
C MET A 434 -1.38 -23.96 24.16
N ALA A 435 -2.39 -24.19 23.32
CA ALA A 435 -2.38 -25.20 22.27
C ALA A 435 -1.74 -24.71 20.95
N ASP A 436 -1.72 -23.40 20.70
CA ASP A 436 -1.19 -22.77 19.48
C ASP A 436 0.31 -22.36 19.56
N ARG A 437 1.08 -22.85 20.54
CA ARG A 437 2.52 -22.55 20.68
C ARG A 437 3.42 -23.78 20.76
#